data_AF-A0A957WUR1-F1
#
_entry.id   AF-A0A957WUR1-F1
#
_cell.length_a   1.000
_cell.length_b   1.000
_cell.length_c   1.000
_cell.angle_alpha   90.00
_cell.angle_beta   90.00
_cell.angle_gamma   90.00
#
_symmetry.space_group_name_H-M   'P 1'
#
loop_
_entity.id
_entity.type
_entity.pdbx_description
1 polymer ?
#
loop_
_entity_poly.entity_id
_entity_poly.type
_entity_poly.pdbx_seq_one_letter_code
_entity_poly.pdbx_strand_id
1 'polypeptide(L)'
;MSTGIKITASIDELAHLEALRQQVQRHRIQMSNRIGAIERGDSNGNATVAEHFAGRFQGIEDELSGIIARTVKDHPVWPWLDEVKGIGPGLAGAILAPIDILRANSVSALWKYAGQGVTDGERDRPRKGEKLPYNAGLKRNCYLVATSFMRANSPYRAVYDEARGYYERTRPDWTAGHRDMAAKRKMVKIFLAHLWIVWRDAERLPLSPPYASRVLEHDGIIPPWRYVPSYPYSERLREHFDAMSRIVA
;
A
#
# COMPACT_ATOMS: atom_id res chain seq x y z
N MET A 1 -20.26 -18.23 -25.51
CA MET A 1 -21.18 -17.09 -25.45
C MET A 1 -20.98 -16.41 -24.10
N SER A 2 -20.14 -15.37 -24.04
CA SER A 2 -20.09 -14.52 -22.85
C SER A 2 -21.08 -13.39 -23.08
N THR A 3 -22.27 -13.51 -22.49
CA THR A 3 -23.15 -12.37 -22.27
C THR A 3 -22.37 -11.36 -21.45
N GLY A 4 -21.85 -10.33 -22.12
CA GLY A 4 -21.08 -9.25 -21.51
C GLY A 4 -21.95 -8.40 -20.60
N ILE A 5 -22.28 -8.95 -19.42
CA ILE A 5 -22.82 -8.16 -18.32
C ILE A 5 -21.68 -7.22 -17.91
N LYS A 6 -21.87 -5.91 -18.15
CA LYS A 6 -20.96 -4.90 -17.61
C LYS A 6 -21.15 -4.87 -16.09
N ILE A 7 -20.29 -5.58 -15.37
CA ILE A 7 -20.27 -5.52 -13.91
C ILE A 7 -19.76 -4.13 -13.50
N THR A 8 -20.63 -3.37 -12.85
CA THR A 8 -20.33 -2.09 -12.19
C THR A 8 -20.28 -2.33 -10.68
N ALA A 9 -19.30 -1.76 -9.99
CA ALA A 9 -19.16 -1.86 -8.53
C ALA A 9 -18.79 -0.50 -7.95
N SER A 10 -19.36 -0.19 -6.79
CA SER A 10 -19.13 1.02 -6.02
C SER A 10 -17.86 0.93 -5.16
N ILE A 11 -17.37 2.07 -4.68
CA ILE A 11 -16.18 2.15 -3.83
C ILE A 11 -16.36 1.35 -2.54
N ASP A 12 -17.57 1.31 -1.98
CA ASP A 12 -17.89 0.57 -0.75
C ASP A 12 -17.68 -0.95 -0.92
N GLU A 13 -17.72 -1.45 -2.16
CA GLU A 13 -17.50 -2.85 -2.49
C GLU A 13 -16.02 -3.20 -2.70
N LEU A 14 -15.11 -2.22 -2.70
CA LEU A 14 -13.69 -2.41 -3.01
C LEU A 14 -13.03 -3.45 -2.07
N ALA A 15 -13.39 -3.44 -0.78
CA ALA A 15 -12.94 -4.43 0.19
C ALA A 15 -13.37 -5.86 -0.17
N HIS A 16 -14.61 -6.01 -0.62
CA HIS A 16 -15.17 -7.30 -1.04
C HIS A 16 -14.50 -7.79 -2.34
N LEU A 17 -14.35 -6.91 -3.33
CA LEU A 17 -13.69 -7.22 -4.60
C LEU A 17 -12.24 -7.66 -4.40
N GLU A 18 -11.48 -6.96 -3.57
CA GLU A 18 -10.10 -7.33 -3.24
C GLU A 18 -10.02 -8.66 -2.47
N ALA A 19 -10.98 -8.94 -1.58
CA ALA A 19 -11.06 -10.23 -0.91
C ALA A 19 -11.31 -11.38 -1.90
N LEU A 20 -12.24 -11.19 -2.86
CA LEU A 20 -12.50 -12.14 -3.95
C LEU A 20 -11.26 -12.35 -4.82
N ARG A 21 -10.61 -11.27 -5.26
CA ARG A 21 -9.38 -11.36 -6.07
C ARG A 21 -8.29 -12.16 -5.35
N GLN A 22 -8.11 -11.93 -4.04
CA GLN A 22 -7.14 -12.69 -3.26
C GLN A 22 -7.52 -14.18 -3.11
N GLN A 23 -8.81 -14.52 -3.02
CA GLN A 23 -9.24 -15.92 -3.02
C GLN A 23 -8.91 -16.60 -4.35
N VAL A 24 -9.25 -15.96 -5.48
CA VAL A 24 -8.96 -16.48 -6.83
C VAL A 24 -7.47 -16.64 -7.06
N GLN A 25 -6.68 -15.61 -6.72
CA GLN A 25 -5.23 -15.62 -6.84
C GLN A 25 -4.59 -16.76 -6.04
N ARG A 26 -5.08 -17.07 -4.84
CA ARG A 26 -4.60 -18.21 -4.05
C ARG A 26 -4.84 -19.55 -4.76
N HIS A 27 -6.02 -19.75 -5.33
CA HIS A 27 -6.33 -20.97 -6.07
C HIS A 27 -5.47 -21.09 -7.34
N ARG A 28 -5.24 -19.97 -8.04
CA ARG A 28 -4.33 -19.93 -9.18
C ARG A 28 -2.91 -20.35 -8.80
N ILE A 29 -2.34 -19.76 -7.74
CA ILE A 29 -0.99 -20.09 -7.25
C ILE A 29 -0.90 -21.56 -6.84
N GLN A 30 -1.91 -22.09 -6.13
CA GLN A 30 -1.95 -23.50 -5.77
C GLN A 30 -1.95 -24.40 -7.02
N MET A 31 -2.67 -24.02 -8.07
CA MET A 31 -2.68 -24.78 -9.31
C MET A 31 -1.33 -24.73 -10.02
N SER A 32 -0.68 -23.56 -10.11
CA SER A 32 0.67 -23.45 -10.65
C SER A 32 1.69 -24.31 -9.89
N ASN A 33 1.60 -24.35 -8.56
CA ASN A 33 2.46 -25.21 -7.75
C ASN A 33 2.22 -26.71 -8.03
N ARG A 34 0.97 -27.11 -8.25
CA ARG A 34 0.60 -28.49 -8.62
C ARG A 34 1.12 -28.87 -10.01
N ILE A 35 1.00 -27.97 -11.00
CA ILE A 35 1.55 -28.18 -12.34
C ILE A 35 3.05 -28.47 -12.24
N GLY A 36 3.81 -27.61 -11.56
CA GLY A 36 5.24 -27.83 -11.38
C GLY A 36 5.58 -29.11 -10.62
N ALA A 37 4.74 -29.56 -9.66
CA ALA A 37 4.95 -30.83 -8.98
C ALA A 37 4.69 -32.04 -9.89
N ILE A 38 3.67 -31.98 -10.76
CA ILE A 38 3.39 -33.03 -11.76
C ILE A 38 4.53 -33.11 -12.77
N GLU A 39 5.00 -31.97 -13.29
CA GLU A 39 6.10 -31.91 -14.27
C GLU A 39 7.41 -32.48 -13.72
N ARG A 40 7.68 -32.32 -12.41
CA ARG A 40 8.85 -32.92 -11.75
C ARG A 40 8.67 -34.39 -11.38
N GLY A 41 7.48 -34.96 -11.52
CA GLY A 41 7.17 -36.32 -11.09
C GLY A 41 6.95 -36.47 -9.58
N ASP A 42 6.84 -35.37 -8.83
CA ASP A 42 6.58 -35.37 -7.39
C ASP A 42 5.11 -35.71 -7.05
N SER A 43 4.22 -35.68 -8.05
CA SER A 43 2.79 -35.90 -7.88
C SER A 43 2.17 -36.57 -9.12
N ASN A 44 1.29 -37.54 -8.89
CA ASN A 44 0.49 -38.12 -9.95
C ASN A 44 -0.57 -37.12 -10.41
N GLY A 45 -0.72 -36.94 -11.72
CA GLY A 45 -1.75 -36.07 -12.27
C GLY A 45 -1.58 -35.79 -13.76
N ASN A 46 -2.50 -34.99 -14.30
CA ASN A 46 -2.46 -34.54 -15.68
C ASN A 46 -2.17 -33.04 -15.71
N ALA A 47 -0.96 -32.66 -16.14
CA ALA A 47 -0.51 -31.27 -16.21
C ALA A 47 -1.40 -30.42 -17.11
N THR A 48 -1.80 -30.94 -18.28
CA THR A 48 -2.68 -30.24 -19.22
C THR A 48 -4.05 -29.91 -18.62
N VAL A 49 -4.63 -30.81 -17.83
CA VAL A 49 -5.89 -30.54 -17.12
C VAL A 49 -5.67 -29.45 -16.07
N ALA A 50 -4.58 -29.51 -15.31
CA ALA A 50 -4.26 -28.50 -14.29
C ALA A 50 -4.00 -27.12 -14.92
N GLU A 51 -3.31 -27.06 -16.06
CA GLU A 51 -3.10 -25.86 -16.86
C GLU A 51 -4.41 -25.24 -17.35
N HIS A 52 -5.34 -26.06 -17.86
CA HIS A 52 -6.65 -25.58 -18.31
C HIS A 52 -7.38 -24.82 -17.19
N PHE A 53 -7.47 -25.42 -15.99
CA PHE A 53 -8.13 -24.76 -14.86
C PHE A 53 -7.34 -23.59 -14.29
N ALA A 54 -6.00 -23.64 -14.29
CA ALA A 54 -5.16 -22.51 -13.93
C ALA A 54 -5.43 -21.30 -14.84
N GLY A 55 -5.59 -21.52 -16.14
CA GLY A 55 -5.98 -20.49 -17.11
C GLY A 55 -7.36 -19.88 -16.82
N ARG A 56 -8.33 -20.68 -16.38
CA ARG A 56 -9.65 -20.16 -15.96
C ARG A 56 -9.54 -19.28 -14.71
N PHE A 57 -8.75 -19.68 -13.71
CA PHE A 57 -8.52 -18.85 -12.53
C PHE A 57 -7.80 -17.55 -12.89
N GLN A 58 -6.83 -17.59 -13.82
CA GLN A 58 -6.18 -16.39 -14.34
C GLN A 58 -7.20 -15.45 -14.99
N GLY A 59 -8.09 -15.96 -15.86
CA GLY A 59 -9.13 -15.16 -16.49
C GLY A 59 -10.07 -14.47 -15.49
N ILE A 60 -10.46 -15.17 -14.41
CA ILE A 60 -11.26 -14.58 -13.33
C ILE A 60 -10.45 -13.54 -12.55
N GLU A 61 -9.17 -13.79 -12.27
CA GLU A 61 -8.28 -12.82 -11.59
C GLU A 61 -8.13 -11.54 -12.42
N ASP A 62 -8.00 -11.66 -13.73
CA ASP A 62 -7.88 -10.53 -14.66
C ASP A 62 -9.19 -9.72 -14.74
N GLU A 63 -10.34 -10.40 -14.79
CA GLU A 63 -11.65 -9.75 -14.76
C GLU A 63 -11.86 -8.95 -13.47
N LEU A 64 -11.58 -9.57 -12.31
CA LEU A 64 -11.64 -8.90 -11.01
C LEU A 64 -10.67 -7.71 -10.94
N SER A 65 -9.46 -7.87 -11.45
CA SER A 65 -8.47 -6.78 -11.51
C SER A 65 -8.97 -5.61 -12.36
N GLY A 66 -9.66 -5.90 -13.47
CA GLY A 66 -10.30 -4.90 -14.31
C GLY A 66 -11.45 -4.16 -13.60
N ILE A 67 -12.28 -4.88 -12.83
CA ILE A 67 -13.35 -4.28 -12.03
C ILE A 67 -12.76 -3.36 -10.96
N ILE A 68 -11.81 -3.85 -10.16
CA ILE A 68 -11.11 -3.08 -9.13
C ILE A 68 -10.46 -1.83 -9.74
N ALA A 69 -9.78 -1.97 -10.88
CA ALA A 69 -9.13 -0.86 -11.54
C ALA A 69 -10.11 0.23 -12.02
N ARG A 70 -11.36 -0.10 -12.32
CA ARG A 70 -12.40 0.88 -12.64
C ARG A 70 -12.96 1.51 -11.36
N THR A 71 -13.35 0.69 -10.39
CA THR A 71 -13.91 1.16 -9.10
C THR A 71 -12.96 2.08 -8.35
N VAL A 72 -11.66 1.81 -8.37
CA VAL A 72 -10.66 2.67 -7.73
C VAL A 72 -10.60 4.06 -8.34
N LYS A 73 -10.91 4.23 -9.64
CA LYS A 73 -10.85 5.54 -10.30
C LYS A 73 -11.90 6.51 -9.78
N ASP A 74 -12.99 5.99 -9.23
CA ASP A 74 -14.04 6.79 -8.62
C ASP A 74 -13.68 7.21 -7.18
N HIS A 75 -12.63 6.62 -6.60
CA HIS A 75 -12.23 6.89 -5.22
C HIS A 75 -11.75 8.36 -5.07
N PRO A 76 -12.13 9.08 -4.00
CA PRO A 76 -11.84 10.51 -3.84
C PRO A 76 -10.34 10.86 -3.86
N VAL A 77 -9.47 9.91 -3.49
CA VAL A 77 -8.00 10.10 -3.56
C VAL A 77 -7.34 9.66 -4.86
N TRP A 78 -8.09 9.06 -5.78
CA TRP A 78 -7.55 8.59 -7.04
C TRP A 78 -6.84 9.70 -7.84
N PRO A 79 -7.37 10.93 -7.95
CA PRO A 79 -6.70 12.01 -8.66
C PRO A 79 -5.25 12.26 -8.19
N TRP A 80 -4.97 12.10 -6.90
CA TRP A 80 -3.60 12.17 -6.39
C TRP A 80 -2.81 10.86 -6.61
N LEU A 81 -3.43 9.70 -6.35
CA LEU A 81 -2.75 8.40 -6.48
C LEU A 81 -2.32 8.08 -7.91
N ASP A 82 -3.08 8.49 -8.93
CA ASP A 82 -2.77 8.28 -10.34
C ASP A 82 -1.46 8.97 -10.76
N GLU A 83 -1.16 10.11 -10.14
CA GLU A 83 0.08 10.84 -10.39
C GLU A 83 1.27 10.30 -9.56
N VAL A 84 1.03 9.44 -8.55
CA VAL A 84 2.11 8.84 -7.77
C VAL A 84 2.80 7.75 -8.60
N LYS A 85 3.95 8.10 -9.18
CA LYS A 85 4.79 7.17 -9.96
C LYS A 85 5.08 5.88 -9.18
N GLY A 86 4.67 4.75 -9.75
CA GLY A 86 4.80 3.42 -9.15
C GLY A 86 3.53 2.92 -8.43
N ILE A 87 2.47 3.72 -8.36
CA ILE A 87 1.13 3.23 -7.99
C ILE A 87 0.28 3.15 -9.25
N GLY A 88 -0.24 1.96 -9.53
CA GLY A 88 -1.28 1.76 -10.54
C GLY A 88 -2.61 1.36 -9.88
N PRO A 89 -3.72 1.31 -10.65
CA PRO A 89 -5.06 1.06 -10.11
C PRO A 89 -5.17 -0.20 -9.24
N GLY A 90 -4.53 -1.30 -9.63
CA GLY A 90 -4.58 -2.55 -8.84
C GLY A 90 -3.82 -2.46 -7.51
N LEU A 91 -2.69 -1.76 -7.46
CA LEU A 91 -1.95 -1.56 -6.22
C LEU A 91 -2.65 -0.52 -5.32
N ALA A 92 -3.22 0.53 -5.91
CA ALA A 92 -4.09 1.47 -5.21
C ALA A 92 -5.28 0.75 -4.57
N GLY A 93 -6.01 -0.07 -5.33
CA GLY A 93 -7.12 -0.88 -4.81
C GLY A 93 -6.71 -1.77 -3.64
N ALA A 94 -5.59 -2.48 -3.76
CA ALA A 94 -5.07 -3.32 -2.69
C ALA A 94 -4.73 -2.55 -1.40
N ILE A 95 -4.32 -1.29 -1.48
CA ILE A 95 -4.00 -0.45 -0.32
C ILE A 95 -5.26 0.19 0.28
N LEU A 96 -6.14 0.72 -0.57
CA LEU A 96 -7.35 1.43 -0.16
C LEU A 96 -8.38 0.47 0.46
N ALA A 97 -8.58 -0.70 -0.16
CA ALA A 97 -9.57 -1.70 0.26
C ALA A 97 -9.60 -2.04 1.77
N PRO A 98 -8.45 -2.32 2.44
CA PRO A 98 -8.46 -2.65 3.86
C PRO A 98 -8.54 -1.43 4.79
N ILE A 99 -8.42 -0.20 4.30
CA ILE A 99 -8.33 1.00 5.14
C ILE A 99 -9.70 1.64 5.29
N ASP A 100 -10.12 1.81 6.54
CA ASP A 100 -11.23 2.69 6.90
C ASP A 100 -10.64 4.02 7.39
N ILE A 101 -10.79 5.07 6.57
CA ILE A 101 -10.21 6.39 6.86
C ILE A 101 -10.88 7.10 8.05
N LEU A 102 -12.14 6.76 8.34
CA LEU A 102 -12.88 7.30 9.49
C LEU A 102 -12.35 6.70 10.80
N ARG A 103 -11.90 5.44 10.78
CA ARG A 103 -11.23 4.80 11.94
C ARG A 103 -9.77 5.21 12.07
N ALA A 104 -9.10 5.55 10.97
CA ALA A 104 -7.74 6.05 10.97
C ALA A 104 -7.69 7.53 11.40
N ASN A 105 -8.03 7.82 12.66
CA ASN A 105 -8.08 9.19 13.20
C ASN A 105 -6.71 9.87 13.30
N SER A 106 -5.60 9.14 13.14
CA SER A 106 -4.26 9.71 13.04
C SER A 106 -3.38 8.89 12.11
N VAL A 107 -2.32 9.51 11.58
CA VAL A 107 -1.30 8.83 10.79
C VAL A 107 -0.68 7.65 11.56
N SER A 108 -0.44 7.81 12.87
CA SER A 108 0.10 6.74 13.72
C SER A 108 -0.86 5.55 13.86
N ALA A 109 -2.17 5.81 13.94
CA ALA A 109 -3.17 4.75 13.94
C ALA A 109 -3.15 3.98 12.62
N LEU A 110 -3.05 4.68 11.48
CA LEU A 110 -2.88 4.06 10.17
C LEU A 110 -1.59 3.23 10.08
N TRP A 111 -0.46 3.77 10.54
CA TRP A 111 0.80 3.04 10.57
C TRP A 111 0.72 1.79 11.42
N LYS A 112 0.12 1.86 12.62
CA LYS A 112 -0.09 0.69 13.48
C LYS A 112 -0.91 -0.37 12.75
N TYR A 113 -2.05 0.03 12.19
CA TYR A 113 -2.92 -0.87 11.43
C TYR A 113 -2.23 -1.50 10.21
N ALA A 114 -1.40 -0.74 9.49
CA ALA A 114 -0.60 -1.20 8.35
C ALA A 114 0.65 -2.03 8.75
N GLY A 115 0.89 -2.23 10.04
CA GLY A 115 2.06 -2.97 10.54
C GLY A 115 3.38 -2.22 10.40
N GLN A 116 3.32 -0.89 10.25
CA GLN A 116 4.43 0.06 10.19
C GLN A 116 4.60 0.84 11.50
N GLY A 117 3.74 0.66 12.49
CA GLY A 117 3.82 1.29 13.81
C GLY A 117 4.98 0.77 14.67
N VAL A 118 5.16 1.42 15.82
CA VAL A 118 5.95 0.95 16.95
C VAL A 118 5.08 0.97 18.20
N THR A 119 5.28 0.02 19.10
CA THR A 119 4.67 -0.03 20.44
C THR A 119 5.81 -0.09 21.45
N ASP A 120 5.83 0.84 22.41
CA ASP A 120 6.88 0.95 23.44
C ASP A 120 8.31 1.05 22.88
N GLY A 121 8.48 1.82 21.79
CA GLY A 121 9.77 1.99 21.11
C GLY A 121 10.17 0.81 20.22
N GLU A 122 9.48 -0.31 20.31
CA GLU A 122 9.78 -1.54 19.58
C GLU A 122 8.84 -1.77 18.40
N ARG A 123 9.33 -2.49 17.40
CA ARG A 123 8.50 -2.91 16.26
C ARG A 123 7.54 -4.00 16.70
N ASP A 124 6.27 -3.88 16.32
CA ASP A 124 5.28 -4.94 16.50
C ASP A 124 5.70 -6.25 15.80
N ARG A 125 5.74 -7.34 16.57
CA ARG A 125 6.08 -8.69 16.12
C ARG A 125 4.92 -9.65 16.39
N PRO A 126 4.65 -10.58 15.46
CA PRO A 126 3.70 -11.65 15.74
C PRO A 126 4.22 -12.48 16.93
N ARG A 127 3.33 -12.77 17.89
CA ARG A 127 3.60 -13.66 19.01
C ARG A 127 2.75 -14.92 18.85
N LYS A 128 3.33 -16.08 19.13
CA LYS A 128 2.65 -17.37 18.95
C LYS A 128 1.43 -17.42 19.88
N GLY A 129 0.26 -17.72 19.32
CA GLY A 129 -1.00 -17.80 20.07
C GLY A 129 -1.74 -16.47 20.24
N GLU A 130 -1.16 -15.34 19.84
CA GLU A 130 -1.80 -14.03 19.92
C GLU A 130 -2.36 -13.57 18.57
N LYS A 131 -3.42 -12.74 18.62
CA LYS A 131 -3.92 -12.05 17.43
C LYS A 131 -2.85 -11.09 16.91
N LEU A 132 -2.73 -10.97 15.59
CA LEU A 132 -1.82 -10.00 14.99
C LEU A 132 -2.24 -8.57 15.38
N PRO A 133 -1.30 -7.71 15.78
CA PRO A 133 -1.59 -6.32 16.14
C PRO A 133 -1.85 -5.41 14.92
N TYR A 134 -1.78 -5.96 13.70
CA TYR A 134 -1.92 -5.25 12.43
C TYR A 134 -2.62 -6.10 11.36
N ASN A 135 -3.07 -5.46 10.28
CA ASN A 135 -3.59 -6.14 9.11
C ASN A 135 -2.44 -6.73 8.26
N ALA A 136 -2.36 -8.06 8.22
CA ALA A 136 -1.30 -8.78 7.49
C ALA A 136 -1.32 -8.51 5.98
N GLY A 137 -2.51 -8.39 5.38
CA GLY A 137 -2.69 -8.08 3.96
C GLY A 137 -2.18 -6.69 3.62
N LEU A 138 -2.54 -5.68 4.40
CA LEU A 138 -2.07 -4.31 4.22
C LEU A 138 -0.54 -4.21 4.43
N LYS A 139 0.01 -4.93 5.41
CA LYS A 139 1.47 -5.01 5.61
C LYS A 139 2.20 -5.61 4.41
N ARG A 140 1.64 -6.66 3.81
CA ARG A 140 2.14 -7.22 2.54
C ARG A 140 2.04 -6.21 1.40
N ASN A 141 0.92 -5.50 1.28
CA ASN A 141 0.72 -4.51 0.22
C ASN A 141 1.69 -3.32 0.37
N CYS A 142 2.00 -2.91 1.60
CA CYS A 142 3.06 -1.93 1.89
C CYS A 142 4.44 -2.38 1.37
N TYR A 143 4.77 -3.66 1.47
CA TYR A 143 6.00 -4.19 0.86
C TYR A 143 5.96 -4.11 -0.67
N LEU A 144 4.81 -4.40 -1.29
CA LEU A 144 4.62 -4.27 -2.74
C LEU A 144 4.77 -2.81 -3.20
N VAL A 145 4.24 -1.85 -2.43
CA VAL A 145 4.47 -0.41 -2.65
C VAL A 145 5.95 -0.08 -2.66
N ALA A 146 6.69 -0.51 -1.64
CA ALA A 146 8.12 -0.24 -1.56
C ALA A 146 8.87 -0.80 -2.78
N THR A 147 8.59 -2.05 -3.14
CA THR A 147 9.18 -2.71 -4.32
C THR A 147 8.81 -1.98 -5.61
N SER A 148 7.57 -1.53 -5.75
CA SER A 148 7.10 -0.80 -6.92
C SER A 148 7.81 0.55 -7.06
N PHE A 149 7.95 1.32 -5.96
CA PHE A 149 8.67 2.60 -5.95
C PHE A 149 10.13 2.46 -6.35
N MET A 150 10.79 1.39 -5.90
CA MET A 150 12.17 1.09 -6.29
C MET A 150 12.27 0.80 -7.79
N ARG A 151 11.38 -0.04 -8.33
CA ARG A 151 11.37 -0.42 -9.75
C ARG A 151 11.00 0.72 -10.68
N ALA A 152 10.03 1.54 -10.27
CA ALA A 152 9.54 2.66 -11.06
C ALA A 152 10.44 3.90 -10.96
N ASN A 153 11.49 3.89 -10.12
CA ASN A 153 12.26 5.07 -9.75
C ASN A 153 11.33 6.23 -9.37
N SER A 154 10.45 5.96 -8.40
CA SER A 154 9.49 6.92 -7.84
C SER A 154 10.22 8.03 -7.09
N PRO A 155 9.67 9.26 -7.00
CA PRO A 155 10.24 10.29 -6.13
C PRO A 155 10.37 9.86 -4.66
N TYR A 156 9.55 8.90 -4.18
CA TYR A 156 9.71 8.29 -2.85
C TYR A 156 11.01 7.52 -2.66
N ARG A 157 11.68 7.09 -3.74
CA ARG A 157 12.96 6.38 -3.68
C ARG A 157 14.07 7.21 -3.03
N ALA A 158 14.03 8.54 -3.16
CA ALA A 158 14.98 9.42 -2.47
C ALA A 158 14.97 9.22 -0.95
N VAL A 159 13.78 9.03 -0.35
CA VAL A 159 13.62 8.74 1.08
C VAL A 159 14.26 7.39 1.43
N TYR A 160 14.10 6.40 0.56
CA TYR A 160 14.76 5.10 0.74
C TYR A 160 16.29 5.24 0.67
N ASP A 161 16.83 5.90 -0.35
CA ASP A 161 18.28 6.00 -0.57
C ASP A 161 18.95 6.77 0.59
N GLU A 162 18.33 7.86 1.07
CA GLU A 162 18.79 8.60 2.25
C GLU A 162 18.77 7.75 3.52
N ALA A 163 17.63 7.08 3.79
CA ALA A 163 17.47 6.21 4.95
C ALA A 163 18.48 5.05 4.92
N ARG A 164 18.72 4.49 3.72
CA ARG A 164 19.67 3.41 3.51
C ARG A 164 21.09 3.84 3.88
N GLY A 165 21.55 4.99 3.38
CA GLY A 165 22.85 5.54 3.73
C GLY A 165 22.98 5.88 5.21
N TYR A 166 21.92 6.41 5.82
CA TYR A 166 21.88 6.66 7.27
C TYR A 166 22.08 5.37 8.08
N TYR A 167 21.35 4.29 7.76
CA TYR A 167 21.49 3.03 8.49
C TYR A 167 22.81 2.32 8.20
N GLU A 168 23.41 2.50 7.03
CA GLU A 168 24.77 2.00 6.75
C GLU A 168 25.83 2.64 7.65
N ARG A 169 25.70 3.94 7.95
CA ARG A 169 26.61 4.66 8.85
C ARG A 169 26.34 4.38 10.33
N THR A 170 25.07 4.34 10.72
CA THR A 170 24.67 4.32 12.14
C THR A 170 24.39 2.93 12.70
N ARG A 171 24.13 1.95 11.83
CA ARG A 171 23.83 0.55 12.19
C ARG A 171 24.75 -0.42 11.44
N PRO A 172 26.07 -0.36 11.68
CA PRO A 172 27.02 -1.27 11.04
C PRO A 172 26.78 -2.74 11.45
N ASP A 173 26.25 -2.96 12.65
CA ASP A 173 25.86 -4.25 13.23
C ASP A 173 24.69 -4.93 12.51
N TRP A 174 23.88 -4.18 11.76
CA TRP A 174 22.76 -4.73 11.02
C TRP A 174 23.21 -5.42 9.73
N THR A 175 22.54 -6.53 9.40
CA THR A 175 22.70 -7.16 8.07
C THR A 175 22.23 -6.22 6.97
N ALA A 176 22.73 -6.43 5.75
CA ALA A 176 22.27 -5.67 4.59
C ALA A 176 20.75 -5.76 4.39
N GLY A 177 20.14 -6.93 4.66
CA GLY A 177 18.70 -7.10 4.61
C GLY A 177 17.94 -6.30 5.67
N HIS A 178 18.45 -6.21 6.91
CA HIS A 178 17.83 -5.40 7.96
C HIS A 178 17.85 -3.91 7.61
N ARG A 179 18.97 -3.39 7.11
CA ARG A 179 19.08 -1.99 6.66
C ARG A 179 18.12 -1.68 5.50
N ASP A 180 17.96 -2.61 4.55
CA ASP A 180 17.05 -2.47 3.40
C ASP A 180 15.59 -2.41 3.86
N MET A 181 15.19 -3.34 4.73
CA MET A 181 13.82 -3.38 5.26
C MET A 181 13.51 -2.16 6.15
N ALA A 182 14.48 -1.66 6.90
CA ALA A 182 14.32 -0.43 7.69
C ALA A 182 14.16 0.81 6.79
N ALA A 183 14.97 0.93 5.73
CA ALA A 183 14.87 2.02 4.76
C ALA A 183 13.53 1.98 3.99
N LYS A 184 13.10 0.80 3.53
CA LYS A 184 11.78 0.60 2.89
C LYS A 184 10.64 0.99 3.83
N ARG A 185 10.75 0.65 5.12
CA ARG A 185 9.77 1.06 6.12
C ARG A 185 9.70 2.57 6.28
N LYS A 186 10.84 3.28 6.32
CA LYS A 186 10.85 4.76 6.38
C LYS A 186 10.13 5.34 5.16
N MET A 187 10.48 4.90 3.95
CA MET A 187 9.82 5.31 2.70
C MET A 187 8.30 5.06 2.72
N VAL A 188 7.86 3.86 3.10
CA VAL A 188 6.43 3.51 3.16
C VAL A 188 5.68 4.35 4.19
N LYS A 189 6.28 4.64 5.35
CA LYS A 189 5.65 5.49 6.36
C LYS A 189 5.36 6.89 5.81
N ILE A 190 6.28 7.47 5.04
CA ILE A 190 6.07 8.76 4.36
C ILE A 190 4.91 8.67 3.37
N PHE A 191 4.89 7.65 2.51
CA PHE A 191 3.78 7.44 1.57
C PHE A 191 2.42 7.30 2.28
N LEU A 192 2.34 6.50 3.35
CA LEU A 192 1.10 6.34 4.13
C LEU A 192 0.67 7.63 4.82
N ALA A 193 1.62 8.46 5.25
CA ALA A 193 1.31 9.79 5.79
C ALA A 193 0.68 10.68 4.71
N HIS A 194 1.26 10.71 3.50
CA HIS A 194 0.70 11.49 2.40
C HIS A 194 -0.68 10.99 1.98
N LEU A 195 -0.86 9.67 1.85
CA LEU A 195 -2.16 9.07 1.57
C LEU A 195 -3.20 9.48 2.62
N TRP A 196 -2.85 9.42 3.92
CA TRP A 196 -3.75 9.81 4.99
C TRP A 196 -4.16 11.28 4.90
N ILE A 197 -3.21 12.19 4.65
CA ILE A 197 -3.47 13.64 4.55
C ILE A 197 -4.41 13.92 3.37
N VAL A 198 -4.07 13.39 2.19
CA VAL A 198 -4.85 13.58 0.97
C VAL A 198 -6.25 12.99 1.11
N TRP A 199 -6.37 11.79 1.70
CA TRP A 199 -7.66 11.15 1.88
C TRP A 199 -8.56 11.92 2.84
N ARG A 200 -8.03 12.31 3.99
CA ARG A 200 -8.82 13.09 4.94
C ARG A 200 -9.21 14.44 4.40
N ASP A 201 -8.37 15.06 3.58
CA ASP A 201 -8.77 16.30 2.92
C ASP A 201 -9.89 16.10 1.91
N ALA A 202 -9.77 15.10 1.04
CA ALA A 202 -10.77 14.78 0.03
C ALA A 202 -12.15 14.48 0.66
N GLU A 203 -12.16 13.88 1.85
CA GLU A 203 -13.36 13.57 2.64
C GLU A 203 -13.77 14.71 3.61
N ARG A 204 -13.07 15.85 3.57
CA ARG A 204 -13.27 17.00 4.49
C ARG A 204 -13.20 16.63 5.98
N LEU A 205 -12.44 15.59 6.31
CA LEU A 205 -12.24 15.12 7.68
C LEU A 205 -11.16 15.96 8.40
N PRO A 206 -11.24 16.13 9.73
CA PRO A 206 -10.23 16.88 10.48
C PRO A 206 -8.83 16.30 10.31
N LEU A 207 -7.85 17.17 10.07
CA LEU A 207 -6.43 16.81 10.12
C LEU A 207 -5.96 16.99 11.55
N SER A 208 -5.65 15.91 12.26
CA SER A 208 -5.13 15.98 13.63
C SER A 208 -3.76 16.67 13.70
N PRO A 209 -3.59 17.80 14.42
CA PRO A 209 -2.29 18.33 14.83
C PRO A 209 -1.81 17.67 16.15
N PRO A 210 -0.52 17.64 16.56
CA PRO A 210 0.76 17.67 15.85
C PRO A 210 1.53 16.35 16.13
N TYR A 211 1.23 15.29 15.38
CA TYR A 211 2.21 14.21 15.13
C TYR A 211 2.65 14.20 13.67
N ALA A 212 1.81 14.75 12.78
CA ALA A 212 2.30 15.32 11.52
C ALA A 212 3.45 16.29 11.83
N SER A 213 3.27 17.38 12.59
CA SER A 213 4.36 18.35 12.84
C SER A 213 5.62 17.75 13.51
N ARG A 214 5.48 16.87 14.51
CA ARG A 214 6.64 16.29 15.22
C ARG A 214 7.44 15.27 14.40
N VAL A 215 6.79 14.56 13.48
CA VAL A 215 7.50 13.71 12.49
C VAL A 215 8.00 14.58 11.32
N LEU A 216 7.26 15.63 10.93
CA LEU A 216 7.66 16.60 9.90
C LEU A 216 8.93 17.37 10.34
N GLU A 217 9.12 17.66 11.63
CA GLU A 217 10.27 18.38 12.21
C GLU A 217 11.54 17.51 12.35
N HIS A 218 11.42 16.22 12.70
CA HIS A 218 12.60 15.35 12.90
C HIS A 218 13.06 14.60 11.64
N ASP A 219 12.20 14.45 10.63
CA ASP A 219 12.50 13.64 9.42
C ASP A 219 12.42 14.41 8.09
N GLY A 220 12.24 15.74 8.10
CA GLY A 220 12.28 16.56 6.88
C GLY A 220 11.26 16.13 5.84
N ILE A 221 10.06 15.72 6.28
CA ILE A 221 9.03 15.17 5.39
C ILE A 221 8.62 16.24 4.39
N ILE A 222 9.04 16.00 3.17
CA ILE A 222 8.64 16.72 1.99
C ILE A 222 7.12 16.56 1.83
N PRO A 223 6.34 17.64 1.67
CA PRO A 223 4.89 17.53 1.59
C PRO A 223 4.44 16.75 0.35
N PRO A 224 3.23 16.15 0.35
CA PRO A 224 2.75 15.28 -0.73
C PRO A 224 2.91 15.87 -2.13
N TRP A 225 2.68 17.19 -2.28
CA TRP A 225 2.73 17.89 -3.57
C TRP A 225 4.15 18.06 -4.14
N ARG A 226 5.20 17.94 -3.34
CA ARG A 226 6.57 17.89 -3.91
C ARG A 226 6.88 16.54 -4.57
N TYR A 227 6.13 15.49 -4.25
CA TYR A 227 6.19 14.20 -4.94
C TYR A 227 5.27 14.15 -6.16
N VAL A 228 4.29 15.05 -6.22
CA VAL A 228 3.23 15.13 -7.23
C VAL A 228 2.95 16.61 -7.57
N PRO A 229 3.80 17.28 -8.38
CA PRO A 229 3.73 18.74 -8.56
C PRO A 229 2.52 19.23 -9.38
N SER A 230 1.95 18.36 -10.21
CA SER A 230 0.81 18.67 -11.10
C SER A 230 -0.54 18.68 -10.40
N TYR A 231 -0.65 18.10 -9.20
CA TYR A 231 -1.93 17.95 -8.51
C TYR A 231 -2.42 19.28 -7.89
N PRO A 232 -3.54 19.87 -8.34
CA PRO A 232 -4.03 21.15 -7.85
C PRO A 232 -4.61 20.99 -6.44
N TYR A 233 -3.90 21.52 -5.46
CA TYR A 233 -4.24 21.32 -4.06
C TYR A 233 -5.39 22.21 -3.57
N SER A 234 -6.20 21.68 -2.64
CA SER A 234 -7.25 22.44 -1.98
C SER A 234 -6.65 23.62 -1.20
N GLU A 235 -7.40 24.72 -1.15
CA GLU A 235 -7.04 25.90 -0.35
C GLU A 235 -6.84 25.53 1.13
N ARG A 236 -7.72 24.65 1.64
CA ARG A 236 -7.66 24.10 3.01
C ARG A 236 -6.31 23.50 3.39
N LEU A 237 -5.69 22.74 2.48
CA LEU A 237 -4.40 22.15 2.79
C LEU A 237 -3.27 23.17 2.69
N ARG A 238 -3.32 24.09 1.72
CA ARG A 238 -2.36 25.21 1.66
C ARG A 238 -2.38 26.02 2.95
N GLU A 239 -3.56 26.41 3.41
CA GLU A 239 -3.76 27.12 4.68
C GLU A 239 -3.23 26.32 5.88
N HIS A 240 -3.52 25.01 5.94
CA HIS A 240 -3.06 24.16 7.03
C HIS A 240 -1.52 24.15 7.14
N PHE A 241 -0.83 24.00 6.02
CA PHE A 241 0.64 23.94 6.01
C PHE A 241 1.30 25.31 6.10
N ASP A 242 0.72 26.36 5.51
CA ASP A 242 1.20 27.74 5.65
C ASP A 242 1.05 28.24 7.09
N ALA A 243 -0.07 27.91 7.76
CA ALA A 243 -0.25 28.20 9.18
C ALA A 243 0.79 27.48 10.04
N MET A 244 1.16 26.24 9.69
CA MET A 244 2.23 25.51 10.38
C MET A 244 3.61 26.14 10.16
N SER A 245 3.95 26.57 8.94
CA SER A 245 5.21 27.24 8.65
C SER A 245 5.37 28.57 9.40
N ARG A 246 4.26 29.26 9.70
CA ARG A 246 4.24 30.51 10.49
C ARG A 246 4.34 30.31 12.00
N ILE A 247 3.99 29.14 12.51
CA ILE A 247 4.06 28.80 13.95
C ILE A 247 5.49 28.37 14.35
N VAL A 248 6.29 27.93 13.37
CA VAL A 248 7.65 27.39 13.57
C VAL A 248 8.75 28.41 13.21
N ALA A 249 8.38 29.57 12.65
CA ALA A 249 9.28 30.69 12.36
C ALA A 249 9.26 31.73 13.49
#